data_AF-A0A968FY82-F1
#
_entry.id   AF-A0A968FY82-F1
#
_cell.length_a   1.000
_cell.length_b   1.000
_cell.length_c   1.000
_cell.angle_alpha   90.00
_cell.angle_beta   90.00
_cell.angle_gamma   90.00
#
_symmetry.space_group_name_H-M   'P 1'
#
loop_
_entity.id
_entity.type
_entity.pdbx_description
1 polymer ?
#
loop_
_entity_poly.entity_id
_entity_poly.type
_entity_poly.pdbx_seq_one_letter_code
_entity_poly.pdbx_strand_id
1 'polypeptide(L)'
;MMGTLIGLIQMLNQMSNPETVGPAMAVALLTTFYGMLLSTLLFNPIAGKLRARTLLEVISLEIVFEGAISILQDNNPLMVYEKLSSYIPAKLRRPMQQRMMTGRNIG
;
A
#
# COMPACT_ATOMS: atom_id res chain seq x y z
N MET A 1 21.82 9.41 3.93
CA MET A 1 22.56 10.31 4.84
C MET A 1 23.85 9.69 5.39
N MET A 2 24.01 8.36 5.51
CA MET A 2 25.31 7.81 5.96
C MET A 2 26.49 8.12 5.03
N GLY A 3 26.28 8.11 3.71
CA GLY A 3 27.34 8.40 2.75
C GLY A 3 27.92 9.81 2.86
N THR A 4 27.09 10.81 3.19
CA THR A 4 27.56 12.18 3.42
C THR A 4 28.38 12.29 4.70
N LEU A 5 27.97 11.60 5.76
CA LEU A 5 28.73 11.56 7.02
C LEU A 5 30.10 10.91 6.83
N ILE A 6 30.17 9.79 6.11
CA ILE A 6 31.43 9.09 5.84
C ILE A 6 32.39 9.98 5.02
N GLY A 7 31.90 10.62 3.96
CA GLY A 7 32.74 11.51 3.16
C GLY A 7 33.16 12.78 3.90
N LEU A 8 32.31 13.33 4.78
CA LEU A 8 32.70 14.45 5.64
C LEU A 8 33.80 14.05 6.63
N ILE A 9 33.73 12.86 7.24
CA ILE A 9 34.79 12.34 8.12
C ILE A 9 36.12 12.20 7.36
N GLN A 10 36.06 11.68 6.13
CA GLN A 10 37.25 11.50 5.29
C GLN A 10 37.84 12.85 4.86
N MET A 11 36.98 13.81 4.53
CA MET A 11 37.37 15.18 4.16
C MET A 11 38.05 15.92 5.33
N LEU A 12 37.54 15.77 6.55
CA LEU A 12 38.14 16.36 7.75
C LEU A 12 39.49 15.71 8.10
N ASN A 13 39.65 14.41 7.83
CA ASN A 13 40.89 13.68 8.11
C ASN A 13 42.04 14.03 7.14
N GLN A 14 41.72 14.47 5.92
CA GLN A 14 42.70 14.85 4.89
C GLN A 14 42.76 16.36 4.62
N MET A 15 42.26 17.20 5.54
CA MET A 15 42.16 18.65 5.32
C MET A 15 43.51 19.33 5.02
N SER A 16 44.63 18.73 5.45
CA SER A 16 45.98 19.23 5.18
C SER A 16 46.41 19.15 3.72
N ASN A 17 45.74 18.32 2.89
CA ASN A 17 46.11 18.08 1.50
C ASN A 17 44.89 18.23 0.57
N PRO A 18 44.66 19.45 0.01
CA PRO A 18 43.42 19.79 -0.69
C PRO A 18 43.16 18.96 -1.97
N GLU A 19 44.18 18.34 -2.56
CA GLU A 19 44.02 17.44 -3.72
C GLU A 19 43.14 16.22 -3.42
N THR A 20 43.10 15.78 -2.16
CA THR A 20 42.37 14.59 -1.72
C THR A 20 40.92 14.86 -1.31
N VAL A 21 40.53 16.14 -1.19
CA VAL A 21 39.19 16.58 -0.80
C VAL A 21 38.16 16.33 -1.91
N GLY A 22 38.53 16.58 -3.17
CA GLY A 22 37.65 16.40 -4.33
C GLY A 22 37.13 14.97 -4.48
N PRO A 23 38.01 13.94 -4.47
CA PRO A 23 37.59 12.54 -4.54
C PRO A 23 36.66 12.11 -3.40
N ALA A 24 36.96 12.50 -2.15
CA ALA A 24 36.13 12.16 -0.99
C ALA A 24 34.72 12.77 -1.07
N MET A 25 34.64 14.02 -1.54
CA MET A 25 33.37 14.72 -1.73
C MET A 25 32.55 14.12 -2.88
N ALA A 26 33.17 13.69 -3.97
CA ALA A 26 32.48 13.03 -5.08
C ALA A 26 31.78 11.74 -4.64
N VAL A 27 32.43 10.92 -3.81
CA VAL A 27 31.85 9.68 -3.26
C VAL A 27 30.64 9.98 -2.35
N ALA A 28 30.72 11.01 -1.50
CA ALA A 28 29.61 11.44 -0.65
C ALA A 28 28.37 11.87 -1.44
N LEU A 29 28.58 12.59 -2.55
CA LEU A 29 27.50 13.06 -3.41
C LEU A 29 26.90 11.92 -4.23
N LEU A 30 27.72 11.04 -4.79
CA LEU A 30 27.25 9.87 -5.56
C LEU A 30 26.43 8.91 -4.70
N THR A 31 26.89 8.61 -3.48
CA THR A 31 26.13 7.76 -2.56
C THR A 31 24.77 8.36 -2.19
N THR A 32 24.67 9.69 -2.08
CA THR A 32 23.40 10.39 -1.83
C THR A 32 22.49 10.38 -3.06
N PHE A 33 23.07 10.60 -4.24
CA PHE A 33 22.36 10.56 -5.51
C PHE A 33 21.76 9.17 -5.76
N TYR A 34 22.57 8.11 -5.67
CA TYR A 34 22.08 6.74 -5.85
C TYR A 34 21.05 6.36 -4.78
N GLY A 35 21.25 6.75 -3.51
CA GLY A 35 20.28 6.47 -2.45
C GLY A 35 18.92 7.14 -2.68
N MET A 36 18.91 8.43 -3.02
CA MET A 36 17.68 9.17 -3.32
C MET A 36 16.99 8.63 -4.58
N LEU A 37 17.76 8.30 -5.62
CA LEU A 37 17.24 7.78 -6.86
C LEU A 37 16.58 6.41 -6.63
N LEU A 38 17.25 5.47 -5.97
CA LEU A 38 16.64 4.17 -5.64
C LEU A 38 15.42 4.31 -4.72
N SER A 39 15.47 5.19 -3.72
CA SER A 39 14.36 5.44 -2.80
C SER A 39 13.10 5.89 -3.55
N THR A 40 13.22 6.93 -4.37
CA THR A 40 12.07 7.57 -5.00
C THR A 40 11.56 6.80 -6.21
N LEU A 41 12.46 6.21 -7.01
CA LEU A 41 12.11 5.56 -8.27
C LEU A 41 11.74 4.07 -8.12
N LEU A 42 12.30 3.36 -7.15
CA LEU A 42 12.06 1.92 -6.98
C LEU A 42 11.28 1.62 -5.71
N PHE A 43 11.79 2.01 -4.54
CA PHE A 43 11.20 1.59 -3.28
C PHE A 43 9.84 2.26 -3.02
N ASN A 44 9.69 3.54 -3.32
CA ASN A 44 8.43 4.26 -3.10
C ASN A 44 7.25 3.72 -3.93
N PRO A 45 7.36 3.47 -5.25
CA PRO A 45 6.25 2.88 -6.01
C PRO A 45 5.98 1.42 -5.61
N ILE A 46 7.00 0.64 -5.24
CA ILE A 46 6.82 -0.73 -4.73
C ILE A 46 6.01 -0.70 -3.42
N ALA A 47 6.39 0.16 -2.48
CA ALA A 47 5.67 0.33 -1.22
C ALA A 47 4.23 0.81 -1.44
N GLY A 48 4.02 1.77 -2.36
CA GLY A 48 2.69 2.23 -2.74
C GLY A 48 1.81 1.12 -3.33
N LYS A 49 2.37 0.32 -4.24
CA LYS A 49 1.65 -0.82 -4.84
C LYS A 49 1.31 -1.87 -3.80
N LEU A 50 2.23 -2.20 -2.89
CA LEU A 50 1.98 -3.18 -1.83
C LEU A 50 0.89 -2.67 -0.88
N ARG A 51 0.96 -1.41 -0.45
CA ARG A 51 -0.06 -0.79 0.40
C ARG A 51 -1.45 -0.80 -0.25
N ALA A 52 -1.54 -0.53 -1.55
CA ALA A 52 -2.80 -0.60 -2.27
C ALA A 52 -3.38 -2.03 -2.29
N ARG A 53 -2.54 -3.05 -2.46
CA ARG A 53 -2.97 -4.47 -2.39
C ARG A 53 -3.43 -4.84 -0.98
N THR A 54 -2.67 -4.47 0.03
CA THR A 54 -3.04 -4.71 1.44
C THR A 54 -4.36 -4.07 1.79
N LEU A 55 -4.63 -2.84 1.33
CA LEU A 55 -5.90 -2.17 1.61
C LEU A 55 -7.10 -2.93 1.01
N LEU A 56 -6.96 -3.45 -0.21
CA LEU A 56 -8.01 -4.28 -0.82
C LEU A 56 -8.23 -5.59 -0.06
N GLU A 57 -7.15 -6.21 0.41
CA GLU A 57 -7.21 -7.46 1.19
C GLU A 57 -7.87 -7.24 2.55
N VAL A 58 -7.54 -6.16 3.25
CA VAL A 58 -8.16 -5.78 4.52
C VAL A 58 -9.67 -5.59 4.35
N ILE A 59 -10.11 -4.86 3.32
CA ILE A 59 -11.54 -4.68 3.03
C ILE A 59 -12.22 -6.03 2.74
N SER A 60 -11.56 -6.90 1.98
CA SER A 60 -12.10 -8.24 1.68
C SER A 60 -12.30 -9.07 2.96
N LEU A 61 -11.33 -9.03 3.88
CA LEU A 61 -11.41 -9.74 5.15
C LEU A 61 -12.49 -9.13 6.07
N GLU A 62 -12.63 -7.80 6.08
CA GLU A 62 -13.65 -7.10 6.86
C GLU A 62 -15.08 -7.46 6.39
N ILE A 63 -15.30 -7.53 5.08
CA ILE A 63 -16.56 -8.00 4.48
C ILE A 63 -16.88 -9.43 4.94
N VAL A 64 -15.90 -10.34 4.88
CA VAL A 64 -16.10 -11.75 5.31
C VAL A 64 -16.41 -11.83 6.81
N PHE A 65 -15.69 -11.05 7.63
CA PHE A 65 -15.88 -11.02 9.08
C PHE A 65 -17.26 -10.50 9.47
N GLU A 66 -17.68 -9.34 8.95
CA GLU A 66 -19.02 -8.79 9.19
C GLU A 66 -20.13 -9.70 8.65
N GLY A 67 -19.90 -10.36 7.52
CA GLY A 67 -20.82 -11.36 6.97
C GLY A 67 -20.99 -12.57 7.89
N ALA A 68 -19.90 -13.10 8.44
CA ALA A 68 -19.95 -14.22 9.38
C ALA A 68 -20.70 -13.85 10.67
N ILE A 69 -20.43 -12.67 11.25
CA ILE A 69 -21.17 -12.16 12.42
C ILE A 69 -22.66 -12.00 12.12
N SER A 70 -22.98 -11.44 10.95
CA SER A 70 -24.37 -11.18 10.55
C SER A 70 -25.19 -12.46 10.38
N ILE A 71 -24.56 -13.57 9.96
CA ILE A 71 -25.20 -14.90 9.89
C ILE A 71 -25.42 -15.47 11.29
N LEU A 72 -24.44 -15.35 12.20
CA LEU A 72 -24.54 -15.87 13.57
C LEU A 72 -25.60 -15.15 14.41
N GLN A 73 -25.85 -13.87 14.13
CA GLN A 73 -26.84 -13.05 14.83
C GLN A 73 -28.27 -13.17 14.28
N ASP A 74 -28.51 -14.08 13.33
CA ASP A 74 -29.81 -14.33 12.70
C ASP A 74 -30.50 -13.06 12.17
N ASN A 75 -29.72 -12.22 11.46
CA ASN A 75 -30.25 -11.03 10.82
C ASN A 75 -30.95 -11.37 9.49
N ASN A 76 -32.08 -10.71 9.21
CA ASN A 76 -32.80 -10.83 7.93
C ASN A 76 -31.81 -10.72 6.76
N PRO A 77 -31.75 -11.69 5.83
CA PRO A 77 -30.76 -11.73 4.75
C PRO A 77 -30.75 -10.47 3.88
N LEU A 78 -31.86 -9.72 3.81
CA LEU A 78 -31.92 -8.43 3.14
C LEU A 78 -31.08 -7.36 3.86
N MET A 79 -31.14 -7.31 5.19
CA MET A 79 -30.40 -6.35 6.01
C MET A 79 -28.90 -6.64 6.00
N VAL A 80 -28.54 -7.92 6.02
CA VAL A 80 -27.17 -8.40 5.84
C VAL A 80 -26.64 -7.96 4.48
N TYR A 81 -27.40 -8.18 3.40
CA TYR A 81 -27.04 -7.75 2.06
C TYR A 81 -26.84 -6.22 1.96
N GLU A 82 -27.74 -5.41 2.52
CA GLU A 82 -27.57 -3.95 2.49
C GLU A 82 -26.28 -3.51 3.20
N LYS A 83 -26.01 -4.06 4.39
CA LYS A 83 -24.81 -3.74 5.18
C LYS A 83 -23.53 -4.13 4.44
N LEU A 84 -23.43 -5.35 3.92
CA LEU A 84 -22.27 -5.82 3.12
C LEU A 84 -22.13 -5.09 1.79
N SER A 85 -23.25 -4.72 1.15
CA SER A 85 -23.21 -4.00 -0.13
C SER A 85 -22.61 -2.60 0.02
N SER A 86 -22.68 -2.00 1.22
CA SER A 86 -22.11 -0.67 1.50
C SER A 86 -20.58 -0.64 1.36
N TYR A 87 -19.89 -1.73 1.69
CA TYR A 87 -18.43 -1.89 1.58
C TYR A 87 -17.95 -2.06 0.12
N ILE A 88 -18.85 -2.37 -0.82
CA ILE A 88 -18.53 -2.57 -2.23
C ILE A 88 -18.85 -1.29 -3.02
N PRO A 89 -17.99 -0.86 -3.96
CA PRO A 89 -18.28 0.27 -4.85
C PRO A 89 -19.59 0.06 -5.62
N ALA A 90 -20.40 1.12 -5.75
CA ALA A 90 -21.75 1.05 -6.34
C ALA A 90 -21.82 0.38 -7.71
N LYS A 91 -20.76 0.51 -8.54
CA LYS A 91 -20.66 -0.12 -9.87
C LYS A 91 -20.58 -1.65 -9.84
N LEU A 92 -20.14 -2.25 -8.73
CA LEU A 92 -19.96 -3.70 -8.60
C LEU A 92 -21.08 -4.35 -7.76
N ARG A 93 -22.01 -3.56 -7.22
CA ARG A 93 -23.15 -4.07 -6.45
C ARG A 93 -24.11 -4.82 -7.39
N ARG A 94 -24.32 -6.11 -7.15
CA ARG A 94 -25.33 -6.90 -7.89
C ARG A 94 -26.67 -6.81 -7.17
N PRO A 95 -27.70 -6.14 -7.70
CA PRO A 95 -28.96 -5.96 -6.99
C PRO A 95 -29.57 -7.30 -6.58
N MET A 96 -29.78 -7.51 -5.29
CA MET A 96 -30.36 -8.74 -4.72
C MET A 96 -31.74 -9.08 -5.32
N GLN A 97 -32.45 -8.06 -5.82
CA GLN A 97 -33.76 -8.19 -6.49
C GLN A 97 -33.77 -9.16 -7.68
N GLN A 98 -32.65 -9.38 -8.37
CA GLN A 98 -32.63 -10.25 -9.56
C GLN A 98 -32.80 -11.74 -9.23
N ARG A 99 -32.43 -12.22 -8.04
CA ARG A 99 -32.59 -13.66 -7.69
C ARG A 99 -33.97 -14.02 -7.15
N MET A 100 -34.70 -13.07 -6.56
CA MET A 100 -36.07 -13.31 -6.10
C MET A 100 -37.10 -13.36 -7.25
N MET A 101 -36.81 -12.75 -8.40
CA MET A 101 -37.68 -12.79 -9.58
C MET A 101 -37.52 -14.05 -10.44
N THR A 102 -36.36 -14.73 -10.38
CA THR A 102 -36.11 -15.97 -11.15
C THR A 102 -36.62 -17.23 -10.43
N GLY A 103 -36.73 -17.20 -9.10
CA GLY A 103 -37.25 -18.33 -8.31
C GLY A 103 -38.78 -18.46 -8.27
N ARG A 104 -39.52 -17.51 -8.87
CA ARG A 104 -41.00 -17.50 -8.87
C ARG A 104 -41.63 -18.01 -10.16
N ASN A 105 -40.84 -18.41 -11.15
CA ASN A 105 -41.32 -18.85 -12.48
C ASN A 105 -41.10 -20.36 -12.75
N ILE A 106 -41.07 -21.15 -11.69
CA ILE A 106 -41.18 -22.60 -11.73
C ILE A 106 -42.36 -23.01 -10.83
N GLY A 107 -43.55 -22.82 -11.38
CA GLY A 107 -44.85 -23.21 -10.85
C GLY A 107 -45.82 -23.31 -12.01
#